data_AF-A0AAW6T1V9-F1
#
_entry.id   AF-A0AAW6T1V9-F1
#
_cell.length_a   1.000
_cell.length_b   1.000
_cell.length_c   1.000
_cell.angle_alpha   90.00
_cell.angle_beta   90.00
_cell.angle_gamma   90.00
#
_symmetry.space_group_name_H-M   'P 1'
#
loop_
_entity.id
_entity.type
_entity.pdbx_description
1 polymer ?
#
loop_
_entity_poly.entity_id
_entity_poly.type
_entity_poly.pdbx_seq_one_letter_code
_entity_poly.pdbx_strand_id
1 'polypeptide(L)'
;MTKKIRVTEDGKQFEAFLKMAMTTTNDKGEKTLIGVAFAGSLTSCRAVHAALYSPTIEIFDEATGKAETIRSSQSFRRIEDVNGKVCHMFAMPRMAVSEDYQEAVLQNSKNNNQSMPERVVMTWDHDIYEVAGRFLAETFGLPRSKEWTKHYLSILPLEKLQKVDIETTNIAGNMKNMRAFIIKSMKEDEMLSYVQDGIQMGYLQTKSKDITKVEASFQNDWSTEDYLRANAGPLFAKLDQYMKPLYDGSYFSKFIAETNRVCVPSQARSVMGLLEVLKKKIGAFLVAGMGTGSVRRF
;
A
#
# COMPACT_ATOMS: atom_id res chain seq x y z
N MET A 1 -11.90 -17.29 -26.11
CA MET A 1 -10.64 -17.50 -26.84
C MET A 1 -9.75 -18.41 -26.02
N THR A 2 -9.03 -19.33 -26.67
CA THR A 2 -8.13 -20.30 -26.03
C THR A 2 -6.73 -20.04 -26.55
N LYS A 3 -5.90 -19.40 -25.73
CA LYS A 3 -4.50 -19.11 -26.07
C LYS A 3 -3.57 -20.02 -25.27
N LYS A 4 -2.40 -20.30 -25.83
CA LYS A 4 -1.33 -21.07 -25.20
C LYS A 4 -0.02 -20.30 -25.29
N ILE A 5 0.84 -20.52 -24.31
CA ILE A 5 2.23 -20.11 -24.38
C ILE A 5 3.03 -21.32 -24.86
N ARG A 6 3.82 -21.13 -25.91
CA ARG A 6 4.63 -22.19 -26.52
C ARG A 6 6.10 -21.87 -26.36
N VAL A 7 6.86 -22.90 -26.01
CA VAL A 7 8.33 -22.86 -25.98
C VAL A 7 8.84 -24.03 -26.77
N THR A 8 9.74 -23.76 -27.71
CA THR A 8 10.40 -24.77 -28.52
C THR A 8 11.90 -24.69 -28.26
N GLU A 9 12.47 -25.75 -27.70
CA GLU A 9 13.90 -25.83 -27.38
C GLU A 9 14.39 -27.24 -27.67
N ASP A 10 15.52 -27.38 -28.37
CA ASP A 10 16.14 -28.66 -28.75
C ASP A 10 15.18 -29.69 -29.37
N GLY A 11 14.27 -29.23 -30.23
CA GLY A 11 13.29 -30.08 -30.91
C GLY A 11 12.14 -30.59 -30.02
N LYS A 12 12.07 -30.16 -28.75
CA LYS A 12 10.94 -30.42 -27.85
C LYS A 12 10.06 -29.18 -27.76
N GLN A 13 8.75 -29.41 -27.81
CA GLN A 13 7.74 -28.37 -27.70
C GLN A 13 7.00 -28.51 -26.38
N PHE A 14 7.04 -27.46 -25.56
CA PHE A 14 6.30 -27.37 -24.31
C PHE A 14 5.20 -26.32 -24.46
N GLU A 15 3.99 -26.69 -24.05
CA GLU A 15 2.82 -25.81 -24.11
C GLU A 15 2.12 -25.72 -22.75
N ALA A 16 1.70 -24.51 -22.40
CA ALA A 16 0.80 -24.25 -21.28
C ALA A 16 -0.37 -23.37 -21.73
N PHE A 17 -1.57 -23.63 -21.22
CA PHE A 17 -2.74 -22.82 -21.49
C PHE A 17 -2.62 -21.47 -20.79
N LEU A 18 -2.72 -20.39 -21.56
CA LEU A 18 -2.70 -19.02 -21.05
C LEU A 18 -4.02 -18.74 -20.35
N LYS A 19 -3.97 -18.30 -19.09
CA LYS A 19 -5.12 -17.76 -18.35
C LYS A 19 -5.23 -16.26 -18.54
N MET A 20 -4.12 -15.56 -18.39
CA MET A 20 -4.06 -14.11 -18.44
C MET A 20 -2.66 -13.67 -18.87
N ALA A 21 -2.57 -12.63 -19.69
CA ALA A 21 -1.34 -11.91 -20.01
C ALA A 21 -1.49 -10.44 -19.63
N MET A 22 -0.49 -9.91 -18.94
CA MET A 22 -0.37 -8.50 -18.58
C MET A 22 0.72 -7.89 -19.44
N THR A 23 0.34 -6.98 -20.33
CA THR A 23 1.25 -6.32 -21.27
C THR A 23 1.26 -4.82 -21.08
N THR A 24 2.40 -4.20 -21.32
CA THR A 24 2.52 -2.76 -21.50
C THR A 24 2.90 -2.46 -22.94
N THR A 25 2.43 -1.33 -23.44
CA THR A 25 2.78 -0.84 -24.77
C THR A 25 3.66 0.39 -24.60
N ASN A 26 4.83 0.37 -25.24
CA ASN A 26 5.73 1.54 -25.28
C ASN A 26 5.29 2.53 -26.38
N ASP A 27 5.86 3.74 -26.39
CA ASP A 27 5.53 4.79 -27.38
C ASP A 27 5.76 4.36 -28.84
N LYS A 28 6.57 3.32 -29.06
CA LYS A 28 6.82 2.70 -30.38
C LYS A 28 5.79 1.64 -30.77
N GLY A 29 4.77 1.40 -29.95
CA GLY A 29 3.77 0.35 -30.18
C GLY A 29 4.24 -1.07 -29.84
N GLU A 30 5.44 -1.24 -29.30
CA GLU A 30 5.98 -2.54 -28.91
C GLU A 30 5.33 -3.03 -27.60
N LYS A 31 4.76 -4.24 -27.63
CA LYS A 31 4.19 -4.90 -26.45
C LYS A 31 5.27 -5.62 -25.65
N THR A 32 5.29 -5.37 -24.35
CA THR A 32 6.15 -6.05 -23.39
C THR A 32 5.30 -6.80 -22.37
N LEU A 33 5.57 -8.09 -22.17
CA LEU A 33 4.94 -8.94 -21.17
C LEU A 33 5.56 -8.65 -19.79
N ILE A 34 4.74 -8.13 -18.88
CA ILE A 34 5.15 -7.78 -17.52
C ILE A 34 4.64 -8.79 -16.49
N GLY A 35 3.60 -9.56 -16.80
CA GLY A 35 3.04 -10.57 -15.92
C GLY A 35 2.20 -11.58 -16.70
N VAL A 36 2.15 -12.81 -16.24
CA VAL A 36 1.42 -13.86 -16.96
C VAL A 36 0.94 -14.96 -16.03
N ALA A 37 -0.29 -15.43 -16.24
CA ALA A 37 -0.84 -16.61 -15.57
C ALA A 37 -1.13 -17.70 -16.60
N PHE A 38 -0.72 -18.92 -16.30
CA PHE A 38 -0.91 -20.07 -17.19
C PHE A 38 -1.09 -21.37 -16.40
N ALA A 39 -1.55 -22.41 -17.09
CA ALA A 39 -1.80 -23.72 -16.51
C ALA A 39 -1.46 -24.86 -17.48
N GLY A 40 -0.98 -25.97 -16.94
CA GLY A 40 -0.58 -27.11 -17.75
C GLY A 40 0.01 -28.23 -16.90
N SER A 41 0.83 -29.09 -17.52
CA SER A 41 1.63 -30.05 -16.77
C SER A 41 2.73 -29.34 -15.97
N LEU A 42 3.22 -29.96 -14.90
CA LEU A 42 4.32 -29.40 -14.08
C LEU A 42 5.56 -29.07 -14.92
N THR A 43 5.96 -29.99 -15.79
CA THR A 43 7.11 -29.82 -16.70
C THR A 43 6.86 -28.71 -17.70
N SER A 44 5.68 -28.66 -18.33
CA SER A 44 5.33 -27.59 -19.27
C SER A 44 5.36 -26.21 -18.60
N CYS A 45 4.76 -26.09 -17.41
CA CYS A 45 4.70 -24.81 -16.71
C CYS A 45 6.10 -24.31 -16.31
N ARG A 46 6.98 -25.19 -15.86
CA ARG A 46 8.36 -24.83 -15.51
C ARG A 46 9.20 -24.47 -16.74
N ALA A 47 9.03 -25.17 -17.86
CA ALA A 47 9.69 -24.82 -19.12
C ALA A 47 9.23 -23.45 -19.64
N VAL A 48 7.91 -23.20 -19.63
CA VAL A 48 7.34 -21.89 -19.99
C VAL A 48 7.87 -20.79 -19.08
N HIS A 49 7.95 -21.03 -17.77
CA HIS A 49 8.51 -20.07 -16.82
C HIS A 49 9.98 -19.76 -17.09
N ALA A 50 10.80 -20.75 -17.39
CA ALA A 50 12.21 -20.53 -17.74
C ALA A 50 12.32 -19.65 -19.00
N ALA A 51 11.48 -19.90 -20.01
CA ALA A 51 11.44 -19.11 -21.24
C ALA A 51 10.98 -17.65 -21.04
N LEU A 52 10.31 -17.31 -19.92
CA LEU A 52 10.00 -15.92 -19.61
C LEU A 52 11.26 -15.07 -19.36
N TYR A 53 12.40 -15.69 -19.03
CA TYR A 53 13.68 -14.99 -18.91
C TYR A 53 14.40 -14.80 -20.26
N SER A 54 13.85 -15.36 -21.34
CA SER A 54 14.29 -15.08 -22.70
C SER A 54 13.78 -13.71 -23.19
N PRO A 55 14.42 -13.06 -24.18
CA PRO A 55 13.99 -11.74 -24.68
C PRO A 55 12.58 -11.70 -25.24
N THR A 56 12.13 -12.80 -25.84
CA THR A 56 10.83 -12.92 -26.49
C THR A 56 10.15 -14.21 -26.13
N ILE A 57 8.81 -14.20 -26.13
CA ILE A 57 7.98 -15.37 -25.92
C ILE A 57 6.87 -15.44 -26.96
N GLU A 58 6.49 -16.65 -27.34
CA GLU A 58 5.46 -16.91 -28.34
C GLU A 58 4.12 -17.23 -27.66
N ILE A 59 3.11 -16.43 -27.96
CA ILE A 59 1.72 -16.70 -27.58
C ILE A 59 0.97 -17.19 -28.83
N PHE A 60 0.50 -18.42 -28.76
CA PHE A 60 -0.24 -19.07 -29.83
C PHE A 60 -1.75 -19.03 -29.54
N ASP A 61 -2.54 -18.56 -30.50
CA ASP A 61 -4.00 -18.61 -30.42
C ASP A 61 -4.51 -19.84 -31.18
N GLU A 62 -5.11 -20.79 -30.45
CA GLU A 62 -5.62 -22.03 -31.04
C GLU A 62 -6.81 -21.79 -31.98
N ALA A 63 -7.58 -20.72 -31.76
CA ALA A 63 -8.76 -20.46 -32.56
C ALA A 63 -8.43 -19.89 -33.94
N THR A 64 -7.37 -19.07 -34.02
CA THR A 64 -6.95 -18.41 -35.26
C THR A 64 -5.74 -19.06 -35.92
N GLY A 65 -5.03 -19.94 -35.20
CA GLY A 65 -3.78 -20.56 -35.64
C GLY A 65 -2.61 -19.59 -35.75
N LYS A 66 -2.77 -18.35 -35.25
CA LYS A 66 -1.73 -17.32 -35.31
C LYS A 66 -0.85 -17.34 -34.07
N ALA A 67 0.45 -17.15 -34.29
CA ALA A 67 1.44 -16.92 -33.25
C ALA A 67 1.79 -15.44 -33.18
N GLU A 68 1.82 -14.89 -31.97
CA GLU A 68 2.29 -13.53 -31.67
C GLU A 68 3.54 -13.62 -30.80
N THR A 69 4.64 -13.04 -31.26
CA THR A 69 5.87 -12.94 -30.49
C THR A 69 5.86 -11.64 -29.68
N ILE A 70 5.96 -11.75 -28.37
CA ILE A 70 5.91 -10.61 -27.44
C ILE A 70 7.25 -10.51 -26.71
N ARG A 71 7.73 -9.28 -26.48
CA ARG A 71 8.94 -9.05 -25.68
C ARG A 71 8.69 -9.39 -24.23
N SER A 72 9.63 -10.02 -23.55
CA SER A 72 9.53 -10.29 -22.11
C SER A 72 10.23 -9.22 -21.29
N SER A 73 9.67 -8.87 -20.14
CA SER A 73 10.33 -8.02 -19.14
C SER A 73 11.47 -8.72 -18.40
N GLN A 74 11.55 -10.06 -18.48
CA GLN A 74 12.55 -10.91 -17.82
C GLN A 74 12.63 -10.77 -16.29
N SER A 75 11.68 -10.07 -15.67
CA SER A 75 11.72 -9.73 -14.24
C SER A 75 10.47 -10.26 -13.55
N PHE A 76 10.44 -11.57 -13.34
CA PHE A 76 9.30 -12.26 -12.76
C PHE A 76 9.62 -12.92 -11.42
N ARG A 77 8.61 -12.93 -10.55
CA ARG A 77 8.51 -13.80 -9.38
C ARG A 77 7.44 -14.85 -9.65
N ARG A 78 7.73 -16.08 -9.25
CA ARG A 78 6.88 -17.24 -9.50
C ARG A 78 6.03 -17.57 -8.29
N ILE A 79 4.73 -17.71 -8.50
CA ILE A 79 3.80 -18.37 -7.60
C ILE A 79 3.32 -19.63 -8.30
N GLU A 80 3.52 -20.79 -7.69
CA GLU A 80 3.19 -22.10 -8.22
C GLU A 80 2.19 -22.78 -7.29
N ASP A 81 1.08 -23.26 -7.85
CA ASP A 81 0.07 -24.07 -7.16
C ASP A 81 -0.18 -25.35 -7.94
N VAL A 82 -0.11 -26.50 -7.27
CA VAL A 82 -0.18 -27.82 -7.90
C VAL A 82 -1.38 -28.58 -7.37
N ASN A 83 -2.40 -28.73 -8.23
CA ASN A 83 -3.63 -29.45 -7.93
C ASN A 83 -3.66 -30.76 -8.72
N GLY A 84 -3.15 -31.83 -8.10
CA GLY A 84 -3.05 -33.15 -8.73
C GLY A 84 -2.10 -33.14 -9.94
N LYS A 85 -2.64 -33.39 -11.15
CA LYS A 85 -1.85 -33.42 -12.40
C LYS A 85 -1.72 -32.05 -13.08
N VAL A 86 -2.43 -31.04 -12.60
CA VAL A 86 -2.45 -29.70 -13.19
C VAL A 86 -1.64 -28.75 -12.32
N CYS A 87 -0.65 -28.11 -12.93
CA CYS A 87 0.09 -27.01 -12.35
C CYS A 87 -0.53 -25.69 -12.80
N HIS A 88 -0.80 -24.80 -11.86
CA HIS A 88 -1.13 -23.41 -12.10
C HIS A 88 0.08 -22.56 -11.73
N MET A 89 0.42 -21.61 -12.58
CA MET A 89 1.55 -20.74 -12.34
C MET A 89 1.17 -19.30 -12.65
N PHE A 90 1.57 -18.41 -11.75
CA PHE A 90 1.50 -16.98 -11.94
C PHE A 90 2.91 -16.42 -11.85
N ALA A 91 3.40 -15.93 -12.98
CA ALA A 91 4.65 -15.19 -13.07
C ALA A 91 4.30 -13.70 -12.97
N MET A 92 4.46 -13.14 -11.77
CA MET A 92 4.15 -11.75 -11.49
C MET A 92 5.40 -10.87 -11.65
N PRO A 93 5.26 -9.61 -12.06
CA PRO A 93 6.39 -8.70 -12.12
C PRO A 93 7.05 -8.55 -10.74
N ARG A 94 8.38 -8.56 -10.69
CA ARG A 94 9.14 -8.47 -9.43
C ARG A 94 8.76 -7.21 -8.62
N MET A 95 8.58 -6.10 -9.32
CA MET A 95 8.14 -4.82 -8.72
C MET A 95 6.68 -4.80 -8.25
N ALA A 96 5.93 -5.91 -8.34
CA ALA A 96 4.64 -6.10 -7.68
C ALA A 96 4.75 -6.83 -6.34
N VAL A 97 5.89 -7.43 -6.03
CA VAL A 97 6.14 -8.07 -4.72
C VAL A 97 6.61 -7.04 -3.72
N SER A 98 6.06 -7.03 -2.51
CA SER A 98 6.37 -6.00 -1.50
C SER A 98 7.82 -6.07 -1.03
N GLU A 99 8.35 -7.27 -0.81
CA GLU A 99 9.74 -7.49 -0.37
C GLU A 99 10.75 -6.98 -1.39
N ASP A 100 10.58 -7.34 -2.68
CA ASP A 100 11.45 -6.89 -3.76
C ASP A 100 11.37 -5.36 -3.96
N TYR A 101 10.18 -4.77 -3.78
CA TYR A 101 10.01 -3.32 -3.83
C TYR A 101 10.77 -2.63 -2.69
N GLN A 102 10.64 -3.13 -1.46
CA GLN A 102 11.36 -2.59 -0.31
C GLN A 102 12.88 -2.72 -0.47
N GLU A 103 13.36 -3.81 -1.05
CA GLU A 103 14.78 -3.99 -1.39
C GLU A 103 15.24 -2.90 -2.36
N ALA A 104 14.46 -2.63 -3.42
CA ALA A 104 14.77 -1.58 -4.39
C ALA A 104 14.77 -0.17 -3.76
N VAL A 105 13.85 0.11 -2.83
CA VAL A 105 13.82 1.38 -2.07
C VAL A 105 15.10 1.55 -1.25
N LEU A 106 15.54 0.50 -0.54
CA LEU A 106 16.77 0.52 0.25
C LEU A 106 18.01 0.71 -0.63
N GLN A 107 18.04 0.12 -1.82
CA GLN A 107 19.13 0.31 -2.78
C GLN A 107 19.19 1.74 -3.31
N ASN A 108 18.04 2.33 -3.66
CA ASN A 108 17.97 3.72 -4.09
C ASN A 108 18.46 4.68 -2.98
N SER A 109 18.03 4.46 -1.74
CA SER A 109 18.47 5.24 -0.59
C SER A 109 19.99 5.17 -0.38
N LYS A 110 20.60 3.99 -0.51
CA LYS A 110 22.06 3.81 -0.42
C LYS A 110 22.84 4.55 -1.51
N ASN A 111 22.24 4.74 -2.67
CA ASN A 111 22.86 5.39 -3.82
C ASN A 111 22.59 6.90 -3.88
N ASN A 112 22.08 7.51 -2.80
CA ASN A 112 21.59 8.89 -2.78
C ASN A 112 20.54 9.20 -3.86
N ASN A 113 19.89 8.17 -4.41
CA ASN A 113 18.77 8.35 -5.31
C ASN A 113 17.51 8.56 -4.47
N GLN A 114 17.03 9.80 -4.41
CA GLN A 114 15.82 10.18 -3.67
C GLN A 114 14.52 9.72 -4.35
N SER A 115 14.60 9.13 -5.54
CA SER A 115 13.42 8.67 -6.26
C SER A 115 12.96 7.30 -5.77
N MET A 116 11.67 7.19 -5.45
CA MET A 116 11.05 5.89 -5.16
C MET A 116 11.03 5.06 -6.44
N PRO A 117 11.36 3.75 -6.39
CA PRO A 117 11.40 2.90 -7.57
C PRO A 117 9.98 2.69 -8.15
N GLU A 118 9.93 2.22 -9.40
CA GLU A 118 8.67 1.91 -10.07
C GLU A 118 7.90 0.81 -9.32
N ARG A 119 6.57 0.91 -9.29
CA ARG A 119 5.70 -0.08 -8.65
C ARG A 119 4.66 -0.57 -9.64
N VAL A 120 4.49 -1.89 -9.73
CA VAL A 120 3.33 -2.48 -10.40
C VAL A 120 2.27 -2.78 -9.34
N VAL A 121 1.15 -2.05 -9.40
CA VAL A 121 0.00 -2.28 -8.53
C VAL A 121 -1.03 -3.09 -9.30
N MET A 122 -1.52 -4.18 -8.72
CA MET A 122 -2.51 -5.05 -9.33
C MET A 122 -3.56 -5.50 -8.30
N THR A 123 -4.78 -5.74 -8.75
CA THR A 123 -5.86 -6.30 -7.94
C THR A 123 -6.88 -7.01 -8.84
N TRP A 124 -7.54 -8.04 -8.32
CA TRP A 124 -8.64 -8.74 -9.02
C TRP A 124 -10.00 -8.59 -8.32
N ASP A 125 -10.05 -8.15 -7.06
CA ASP A 125 -11.28 -8.03 -6.25
C ASP A 125 -11.62 -6.60 -5.82
N HIS A 126 -10.64 -5.69 -5.80
CA HIS A 126 -10.80 -4.35 -5.24
C HIS A 126 -10.77 -3.26 -6.31
N ASP A 127 -11.25 -2.08 -5.96
CA ASP A 127 -11.07 -0.89 -6.78
C ASP A 127 -9.58 -0.56 -6.86
N ILE A 128 -9.02 -0.66 -8.07
CA ILE A 128 -7.61 -0.39 -8.33
C ILE A 128 -7.23 1.04 -7.93
N TYR A 129 -8.16 2.00 -8.02
CA TYR A 129 -7.91 3.38 -7.61
C TYR A 129 -7.64 3.49 -6.11
N GLU A 130 -8.44 2.79 -5.29
CA GLU A 130 -8.25 2.76 -3.84
C GLU A 130 -6.97 2.00 -3.46
N VAL A 131 -6.67 0.88 -4.11
CA VAL A 131 -5.47 0.08 -3.81
C VAL A 131 -4.19 0.86 -4.12
N ALA A 132 -4.08 1.43 -5.31
CA ALA A 132 -2.91 2.23 -5.68
C ALA A 132 -2.85 3.54 -4.89
N GLY A 133 -3.99 4.16 -4.56
CA GLY A 133 -4.03 5.32 -3.69
C GLY A 133 -3.53 5.05 -2.28
N ARG A 134 -3.88 3.90 -1.69
CA ARG A 134 -3.33 3.47 -0.40
C ARG A 134 -1.82 3.25 -0.47
N PHE A 135 -1.34 2.63 -1.54
CA PHE A 135 0.10 2.46 -1.77
C PHE A 135 0.83 3.81 -1.83
N LEU A 136 0.31 4.78 -2.59
CA LEU A 136 0.87 6.14 -2.67
C LEU A 136 0.86 6.83 -1.29
N ALA A 137 -0.23 6.70 -0.54
CA ALA A 137 -0.35 7.28 0.78
C ALA A 137 0.61 6.67 1.80
N GLU A 138 0.87 5.36 1.71
CA GLU A 138 1.87 4.68 2.54
C GLU A 138 3.29 5.06 2.16
N THR A 139 3.57 5.17 0.87
CA THR A 139 4.92 5.43 0.34
C THR A 139 5.36 6.87 0.60
N PHE A 140 4.46 7.84 0.44
CA PHE A 140 4.76 9.28 0.55
C PHE A 140 4.16 9.95 1.79
N GLY A 141 3.67 9.17 2.77
CA GLY A 141 3.13 9.71 4.02
C GLY A 141 1.85 10.55 3.87
N LEU A 142 1.02 10.28 2.86
CA LEU A 142 -0.19 11.06 2.57
C LEU A 142 -1.40 10.59 3.40
N PRO A 143 -2.46 11.41 3.52
CA PRO A 143 -3.71 11.01 4.17
C PRO A 143 -4.33 9.70 3.62
N ARG A 144 -4.56 8.72 4.51
CA ARG A 144 -5.12 7.41 4.14
C ARG A 144 -6.65 7.35 4.13
N SER A 145 -7.33 8.51 4.12
CA SER A 145 -8.78 8.56 4.11
C SER A 145 -9.33 8.00 2.78
N LYS A 146 -10.46 7.28 2.83
CA LYS A 146 -11.08 6.72 1.61
C LYS A 146 -11.40 7.80 0.57
N GLU A 147 -11.76 8.99 1.02
CA GLU A 147 -12.04 10.15 0.16
C GLU A 147 -10.81 10.55 -0.66
N TRP A 148 -9.62 10.61 -0.06
CA TRP A 148 -8.41 11.03 -0.75
C TRP A 148 -7.79 9.91 -1.58
N THR A 149 -7.74 8.70 -1.02
CA THR A 149 -7.10 7.54 -1.67
C THR A 149 -7.67 7.25 -3.07
N LYS A 150 -8.98 7.44 -3.29
CA LYS A 150 -9.58 7.25 -4.61
C LYS A 150 -9.13 8.26 -5.67
N HIS A 151 -8.63 9.42 -5.25
CA HIS A 151 -8.26 10.52 -6.14
C HIS A 151 -6.76 10.65 -6.37
N TYR A 152 -5.90 10.01 -5.56
CA TYR A 152 -4.44 10.11 -5.73
C TYR A 152 -3.94 9.65 -7.08
N LEU A 153 -4.59 8.68 -7.70
CA LEU A 153 -4.24 8.25 -9.06
C LEU A 153 -4.63 9.26 -10.13
N SER A 154 -5.70 10.03 -9.90
CA SER A 154 -6.24 11.00 -10.86
C SER A 154 -5.44 12.30 -10.92
N ILE A 155 -4.69 12.61 -9.86
CA ILE A 155 -3.83 13.80 -9.81
C ILE A 155 -2.45 13.57 -10.45
N LEU A 156 -2.09 12.30 -10.71
CA LEU A 156 -0.81 11.99 -11.35
C LEU A 156 -0.86 12.30 -12.84
N PRO A 157 0.21 12.89 -13.41
CA PRO A 157 0.29 13.09 -14.84
C PRO A 157 0.40 11.75 -15.58
N LEU A 158 -0.08 11.72 -16.83
CA LEU A 158 -0.06 10.52 -17.69
C LEU A 158 1.35 9.95 -17.88
N GLU A 159 2.39 10.78 -17.80
CA GLU A 159 3.77 10.34 -17.92
C GLU A 159 4.22 9.43 -16.76
N LYS A 160 3.66 9.63 -15.56
CA LYS A 160 3.97 8.88 -14.34
C LYS A 160 3.07 7.67 -14.12
N LEU A 161 1.99 7.57 -14.90
CA LEU A 161 1.02 6.49 -14.80
C LEU A 161 0.92 5.72 -16.12
N GLN A 162 1.36 4.47 -16.13
CA GLN A 162 1.18 3.59 -17.29
C GLN A 162 0.10 2.56 -17.01
N LYS A 163 -0.91 2.51 -17.86
CA LYS A 163 -1.94 1.47 -17.81
C LYS A 163 -1.37 0.15 -18.30
N VAL A 164 -1.70 -0.93 -17.60
CA VAL A 164 -1.38 -2.29 -18.02
C VAL A 164 -2.58 -2.84 -18.79
N ASP A 165 -2.33 -3.31 -20.01
CA ASP A 165 -3.32 -4.03 -20.81
C ASP A 165 -3.38 -5.48 -20.33
N ILE A 166 -4.58 -5.93 -19.99
CA ILE A 166 -4.80 -7.26 -19.44
C ILE A 166 -5.67 -8.03 -20.41
N GLU A 167 -5.08 -9.05 -21.02
CA GLU A 167 -5.81 -10.00 -21.84
C GLU A 167 -6.12 -11.24 -21.00
N THR A 168 -7.38 -11.69 -21.01
CA THR A 168 -7.81 -12.88 -20.28
C THR A 168 -8.47 -13.89 -21.21
N THR A 169 -8.30 -15.17 -20.90
CA THR A 169 -8.91 -16.26 -21.67
C THR A 169 -10.08 -16.87 -20.90
N ASN A 170 -10.76 -17.84 -21.54
CA ASN A 170 -11.91 -18.50 -20.97
C ASN A 170 -11.60 -19.22 -19.63
N ILE A 171 -10.35 -19.65 -19.44
CA ILE A 171 -9.87 -20.39 -18.26
C ILE A 171 -9.35 -19.49 -17.12
N ALA A 172 -9.48 -18.17 -17.25
CA ALA A 172 -8.98 -17.21 -16.27
C ALA A 172 -9.71 -17.25 -14.91
N GLY A 173 -10.93 -17.78 -14.84
CA GLY A 173 -11.73 -17.81 -13.61
C GLY A 173 -11.88 -16.41 -12.99
N ASN A 174 -11.48 -16.26 -11.72
CA ASN A 174 -11.54 -14.99 -11.00
C ASN A 174 -10.56 -13.93 -11.53
N MET A 175 -9.51 -14.33 -12.26
CA MET A 175 -8.53 -13.39 -12.84
C MET A 175 -9.12 -12.54 -13.99
N LYS A 176 -10.35 -12.80 -14.43
CA LYS A 176 -11.05 -11.98 -15.44
C LYS A 176 -11.19 -10.51 -15.04
N ASN A 177 -11.28 -10.24 -13.74
CA ASN A 177 -11.44 -8.89 -13.20
C ASN A 177 -10.11 -8.22 -12.83
N MET A 178 -8.98 -8.81 -13.20
CA MET A 178 -7.67 -8.25 -12.91
C MET A 178 -7.54 -6.85 -13.52
N ARG A 179 -7.04 -5.91 -12.72
CA ARG A 179 -6.69 -4.55 -13.10
C ARG A 179 -5.29 -4.25 -12.59
N ALA A 180 -4.49 -3.55 -13.38
CA ALA A 180 -3.15 -3.16 -12.97
C ALA A 180 -2.72 -1.82 -13.57
N PHE A 181 -1.86 -1.13 -12.83
CA PHE A 181 -1.16 0.08 -13.25
C PHE A 181 0.31 -0.01 -12.85
N ILE A 182 1.16 0.61 -13.64
CA ILE A 182 2.53 0.90 -13.27
C ILE A 182 2.61 2.37 -12.85
N ILE A 183 3.05 2.58 -11.62
CA ILE A 183 3.40 3.90 -11.09
C ILE A 183 4.91 4.03 -11.32
N LYS A 184 5.30 5.00 -12.16
CA LYS A 184 6.71 5.22 -12.47
C LYS A 184 7.45 5.87 -11.31
N SER A 185 8.77 5.83 -11.41
CA SER A 185 9.68 6.39 -10.42
C SER A 185 9.42 7.89 -10.22
N MET A 186 9.35 8.30 -8.96
CA MET A 186 9.04 9.67 -8.59
C MET A 186 9.64 10.04 -7.23
N LYS A 187 9.99 11.31 -7.08
CA LYS A 187 10.52 11.87 -5.83
C LYS A 187 9.37 12.34 -4.93
N GLU A 188 9.67 12.48 -3.64
CA GLU A 188 8.72 13.01 -2.67
C GLU A 188 8.27 14.43 -3.02
N ASP A 189 9.19 15.31 -3.42
CA ASP A 189 8.88 16.68 -3.84
C ASP A 189 7.91 16.75 -5.04
N GLU A 190 8.05 15.82 -5.99
CA GLU A 190 7.13 15.70 -7.14
C GLU A 190 5.73 15.26 -6.68
N MET A 191 5.64 14.34 -5.73
CA MET A 191 4.34 13.91 -5.20
C MET A 191 3.64 15.04 -4.46
N LEU A 192 4.40 15.81 -3.66
CA LEU A 192 3.87 16.94 -2.90
C LEU A 192 3.32 18.02 -3.83
N SER A 193 4.00 18.32 -4.95
CA SER A 193 3.49 19.27 -5.93
C SER A 193 2.18 18.80 -6.58
N TYR A 194 2.09 17.51 -6.97
CA TYR A 194 0.83 16.97 -7.52
C TYR A 194 -0.32 16.99 -6.52
N VAL A 195 -0.04 16.76 -5.23
CA VAL A 195 -1.05 16.86 -4.17
C VAL A 195 -1.50 18.32 -4.00
N GLN A 196 -0.56 19.27 -4.01
CA GLN A 196 -0.88 20.69 -3.92
C GLN A 196 -1.75 21.15 -5.09
N ASP A 197 -1.39 20.75 -6.31
CA ASP A 197 -2.17 21.03 -7.53
C ASP A 197 -3.56 20.37 -7.44
N GLY A 198 -3.63 19.11 -6.98
CA GLY A 198 -4.88 18.39 -6.77
C GLY A 198 -5.82 19.05 -5.75
N ILE A 199 -5.26 19.69 -4.72
CA ILE A 199 -6.02 20.49 -3.75
C ILE A 199 -6.52 21.79 -4.41
N GLN A 200 -5.66 22.50 -5.15
CA GLN A 200 -6.03 23.75 -5.84
C GLN A 200 -7.11 23.53 -6.90
N MET A 201 -7.04 22.42 -7.63
CA MET A 201 -8.03 22.02 -8.63
C MET A 201 -9.32 21.46 -8.02
N GLY A 202 -9.36 21.24 -6.70
CA GLY A 202 -10.54 20.75 -5.98
C GLY A 202 -10.81 19.25 -6.08
N TYR A 203 -9.88 18.46 -6.63
CA TYR A 203 -9.95 17.00 -6.63
C TYR A 203 -9.79 16.43 -5.22
N LEU A 204 -8.89 17.01 -4.43
CA LEU A 204 -8.66 16.64 -3.03
C LEU A 204 -9.41 17.61 -2.12
N GLN A 205 -10.58 17.18 -1.65
CA GLN A 205 -11.38 17.99 -0.73
C GLN A 205 -10.72 18.05 0.64
N THR A 206 -10.24 19.24 1.00
CA THR A 206 -9.70 19.55 2.34
C THR A 206 -10.79 19.96 3.34
N LYS A 207 -11.98 20.32 2.84
CA LYS A 207 -13.14 20.68 3.63
C LYS A 207 -14.14 19.54 3.61
N SER A 208 -14.47 19.00 4.79
CA SER A 208 -15.66 18.14 4.92
C SER A 208 -16.90 18.99 4.61
N LYS A 209 -17.81 18.46 3.80
CA LYS A 209 -19.06 19.13 3.40
C LYS A 209 -19.93 19.54 4.59
N ASP A 210 -19.73 18.90 5.75
CA ASP A 210 -20.51 19.12 6.97
C ASP A 210 -19.86 20.12 7.96
N ILE A 211 -18.63 20.58 7.70
CA ILE A 211 -17.92 21.47 8.63
C ILE A 211 -17.89 22.88 8.06
N THR A 212 -18.99 23.63 8.28
CA THR A 212 -19.10 25.04 7.89
C THR A 212 -18.28 25.99 8.76
N LYS A 213 -17.78 25.54 9.92
CA LYS A 213 -16.91 26.33 10.81
C LYS A 213 -15.88 25.43 11.48
N VAL A 214 -14.65 25.39 10.95
CA VAL A 214 -13.48 25.14 11.79
C VAL A 214 -13.02 26.51 12.26
N GLU A 215 -13.12 26.80 13.55
CA GLU A 215 -12.52 27.99 14.17
C GLU A 215 -10.99 27.84 14.28
N ALA A 216 -10.35 27.44 13.18
CA ALA A 216 -8.91 27.46 13.10
C ALA A 216 -8.49 28.89 12.73
N SER A 217 -7.75 29.54 13.61
CA SER A 217 -7.13 30.82 13.32
C SER A 217 -5.86 30.56 12.50
N PHE A 218 -5.71 31.27 11.39
CA PHE A 218 -4.50 31.23 10.59
C PHE A 218 -4.16 32.65 10.17
N GLN A 219 -2.92 33.06 10.40
CA GLN A 219 -2.37 34.30 9.88
C GLN A 219 -1.10 33.97 9.09
N ASN A 220 -0.88 34.71 8.02
CA ASN A 220 0.36 34.62 7.27
C ASN A 220 1.54 35.00 8.20
N ASP A 221 2.67 34.32 8.03
CA ASP A 221 3.92 34.49 8.81
C ASP A 221 3.93 33.95 10.26
N TRP A 222 2.94 33.15 10.66
CA TRP A 222 3.03 32.41 11.92
C TRP A 222 4.06 31.29 11.86
N SER A 223 4.88 31.20 12.92
CA SER A 223 5.70 30.01 13.16
C SER A 223 4.81 28.81 13.49
N THR A 224 5.34 27.59 13.33
CA THR A 224 4.60 26.37 13.71
C THR A 224 4.17 26.40 15.18
N GLU A 225 5.00 26.97 16.06
CA GLU A 225 4.67 27.12 17.48
C GLU A 225 3.51 28.10 17.71
N ASP A 226 3.49 29.23 17.00
CA ASP A 226 2.42 30.22 17.11
C ASP A 226 1.10 29.69 16.58
N TYR A 227 1.14 28.96 15.45
CA TYR A 227 -0.03 28.28 14.92
C TYR A 227 -0.60 27.25 15.92
N LEU A 228 0.26 26.43 16.53
CA LEU A 228 -0.17 25.44 17.52
C LEU A 228 -0.72 26.12 18.77
N ARG A 229 -0.13 27.22 19.24
CA ARG A 229 -0.60 27.96 20.41
C ARG A 229 -1.97 28.60 20.15
N ALA A 230 -2.15 29.24 19.00
CA ALA A 230 -3.41 29.90 18.62
C ALA A 230 -4.54 28.90 18.36
N ASN A 231 -4.22 27.68 17.92
CA ASN A 231 -5.19 26.62 17.63
C ASN A 231 -5.26 25.54 18.72
N ALA A 232 -4.55 25.70 19.84
CA ALA A 232 -4.50 24.72 20.92
C ALA A 232 -5.88 24.42 21.50
N GLY A 233 -6.72 25.44 21.69
CA GLY A 233 -8.10 25.28 22.18
C GLY A 233 -8.97 24.43 21.25
N PRO A 234 -9.12 24.81 19.96
CA PRO A 234 -9.84 24.00 18.97
C PRO A 234 -9.30 22.58 18.81
N LEU A 235 -7.97 22.40 18.85
CA LEU A 235 -7.33 21.07 18.78
C LEU A 235 -7.66 20.23 20.03
N PHE A 236 -7.58 20.84 21.21
CA PHE A 236 -7.92 20.17 22.48
C PHE A 236 -9.40 19.79 22.53
N ALA A 237 -10.30 20.64 22.05
CA ALA A 237 -11.74 20.33 21.98
C ALA A 237 -12.02 19.12 21.08
N LYS A 238 -11.33 19.00 19.94
CA LYS A 238 -11.42 17.80 19.09
C LYS A 238 -10.83 16.57 19.78
N LEU A 239 -9.68 16.71 20.44
CA LEU A 239 -9.07 15.62 21.19
C LEU A 239 -10.00 15.13 22.31
N ASP A 240 -10.66 16.02 23.06
CA ASP A 240 -11.57 15.63 24.14
C ASP A 240 -12.84 14.94 23.61
N GLN A 241 -13.30 15.30 22.41
CA GLN A 241 -14.42 14.62 21.74
C GLN A 241 -14.10 13.15 21.40
N TYR A 242 -12.89 12.88 20.90
CA TYR A 242 -12.51 11.52 20.43
C TYR A 242 -11.72 10.71 21.47
N MET A 243 -11.03 11.38 22.37
CA MET A 243 -10.16 10.81 23.40
C MET A 243 -10.43 11.48 24.74
N LYS A 244 -11.58 11.16 25.33
CA LYS A 244 -11.89 11.60 26.69
C LYS A 244 -11.04 10.81 27.69
N PRO A 245 -10.16 11.46 28.48
CA PRO A 245 -9.40 10.77 29.50
C PRO A 245 -10.37 10.15 30.52
N LEU A 246 -10.15 8.87 30.86
CA LEU A 246 -10.96 8.17 31.87
C LEU A 246 -10.77 8.75 33.28
N TYR A 247 -9.61 9.36 33.52
CA TYR A 247 -9.25 10.03 34.76
C TYR A 247 -8.49 11.32 34.42
N ASP A 248 -8.97 12.44 34.97
CA ASP A 248 -8.52 13.80 34.71
C ASP A 248 -7.59 14.35 35.81
N GLY A 249 -7.38 13.61 36.90
CA GLY A 249 -6.53 14.04 38.00
C GLY A 249 -7.19 15.00 38.98
N SER A 250 -8.50 15.25 38.87
CA SER A 250 -9.23 16.24 39.68
C SER A 250 -9.69 15.72 41.04
N TYR A 251 -9.91 14.40 41.16
CA TYR A 251 -10.36 13.75 42.39
C TYR A 251 -9.41 12.65 42.86
N PHE A 252 -9.28 12.48 44.17
CA PHE A 252 -8.55 11.36 44.77
C PHE A 252 -9.54 10.53 45.59
N SER A 253 -9.57 9.22 45.35
CA SER A 253 -10.32 8.30 46.21
C SER A 253 -9.63 8.14 47.57
N LYS A 254 -10.46 7.99 48.62
CA LYS A 254 -10.03 7.89 50.02
C LYS A 254 -9.04 6.74 50.27
N PHE A 255 -9.07 5.70 49.44
CA PHE A 255 -8.17 4.55 49.55
C PHE A 255 -6.68 4.89 49.36
N ILE A 256 -6.33 6.03 48.74
CA ILE A 256 -4.91 6.49 48.72
C ILE A 256 -4.44 6.92 50.11
N ALA A 257 -5.33 7.36 50.99
CA ALA A 257 -4.97 7.71 52.36
C ALA A 257 -4.71 6.48 53.24
N GLU A 258 -5.07 5.27 52.77
CA GLU A 258 -4.84 4.00 53.48
C GLU A 258 -3.47 3.38 53.17
N THR A 259 -2.70 3.95 52.25
CA THR A 259 -1.32 3.51 52.01
C THR A 259 -0.41 3.95 53.16
N ASN A 260 0.53 3.09 53.58
CA ASN A 260 1.47 3.34 54.69
C ASN A 260 2.35 4.60 54.54
N ARG A 261 2.35 5.26 53.38
CA ARG A 261 3.07 6.52 53.12
C ARG A 261 2.21 7.49 52.34
N VAL A 262 2.38 8.79 52.61
CA VAL A 262 1.77 9.85 51.81
C VAL A 262 2.39 9.83 50.41
N CYS A 263 1.57 9.49 49.40
CA CYS A 263 1.98 9.49 48.02
C CYS A 263 2.23 10.92 47.50
N VAL A 264 3.27 11.12 46.71
CA VAL A 264 3.50 12.39 45.99
C VAL A 264 2.38 12.58 44.96
N PRO A 265 1.92 13.80 44.64
CA PRO A 265 0.78 14.02 43.75
C PRO A 265 0.86 13.31 42.39
N SER A 266 2.04 13.18 41.80
CA SER A 266 2.25 12.45 40.54
C SER A 266 2.04 10.93 40.70
N GLN A 267 2.44 10.37 41.85
CA GLN A 267 2.24 8.96 42.19
C GLN A 267 0.75 8.68 42.46
N ALA A 268 0.10 9.57 43.23
CA ALA A 268 -1.32 9.45 43.53
C ALA A 268 -2.20 9.50 42.27
N ARG A 269 -1.90 10.42 41.34
CA ARG A 269 -2.62 10.52 40.05
C ARG A 269 -2.41 9.28 39.19
N SER A 270 -1.20 8.72 39.19
CA SER A 270 -0.90 7.49 38.43
C SER A 270 -1.69 6.29 38.95
N VAL A 271 -1.77 6.13 40.28
CA VAL A 271 -2.53 5.04 40.92
C VAL A 271 -4.03 5.20 40.67
N MET A 272 -4.56 6.42 40.78
CA MET A 272 -5.97 6.69 40.44
C MET A 272 -6.28 6.40 38.97
N GLY A 273 -5.39 6.80 38.05
CA GLY A 273 -5.52 6.48 36.63
C GLY A 273 -5.52 4.98 36.37
N LEU A 274 -4.62 4.23 37.00
CA LEU A 274 -4.60 2.76 36.93
C LEU A 274 -5.89 2.14 37.47
N LEU A 275 -6.38 2.62 38.62
CA LEU A 275 -7.60 2.12 39.25
C LEU A 275 -8.83 2.33 38.35
N GLU A 276 -8.97 3.48 37.72
CA GLU A 276 -10.06 3.75 36.78
C GLU A 276 -9.98 2.87 35.51
N VAL A 277 -8.78 2.54 35.05
CA VAL A 277 -8.59 1.59 33.94
C VAL A 277 -8.93 0.16 34.38
N LEU A 278 -8.43 -0.28 35.54
CA LEU A 278 -8.64 -1.63 36.07
C LEU A 278 -10.10 -1.92 36.45
N LYS A 279 -10.90 -0.89 36.78
CA LYS A 279 -12.37 -1.05 36.92
C LYS A 279 -13.05 -1.49 35.62
N LYS A 280 -12.48 -1.16 34.46
CA LYS A 280 -13.09 -1.39 33.13
C LYS A 280 -12.36 -2.43 32.28
N LYS A 281 -11.09 -2.69 32.55
CA LYS A 281 -10.18 -3.51 31.75
C LYS A 281 -9.32 -4.39 32.66
N ILE A 282 -8.81 -5.48 32.09
CA ILE A 282 -8.09 -6.53 32.85
C ILE A 282 -6.62 -6.15 33.11
N GLY A 283 -6.07 -5.19 32.38
CA GLY A 283 -4.68 -4.78 32.53
C GLY A 283 -4.42 -3.34 32.09
N ALA A 284 -3.35 -2.77 32.62
CA ALA A 284 -2.91 -1.42 32.33
C ALA A 284 -1.38 -1.34 32.38
N PHE A 285 -0.79 -0.53 31.50
CA PHE A 285 0.65 -0.27 31.51
C PHE A 285 0.92 1.06 32.20
N LEU A 286 1.75 1.03 33.25
CA LEU A 286 2.26 2.23 33.90
C LEU A 286 3.65 2.54 33.33
N VAL A 287 3.74 3.58 32.50
CA VAL A 287 5.04 4.07 32.00
C VAL A 287 5.53 5.16 32.95
N ALA A 288 6.63 4.88 33.66
CA ALA A 288 7.21 5.80 34.62
C ALA A 288 8.74 5.74 34.56
N GLY A 289 9.40 6.90 34.65
CA GLY A 289 10.86 6.98 34.63
C GLY A 289 11.51 6.32 35.85
N MET A 290 12.75 5.85 35.70
CA MET A 290 13.53 5.29 36.81
C MET A 290 13.67 6.33 37.93
N GLY A 291 13.52 5.91 39.19
CA GLY A 291 13.56 6.80 40.36
C GLY A 291 12.22 7.44 40.76
N THR A 292 11.18 7.34 39.94
CA THR A 292 9.83 7.86 40.26
C THR A 292 9.00 6.96 41.20
N GLY A 293 9.62 5.88 41.70
CA GLY A 293 9.05 4.94 42.64
C GLY A 293 7.97 4.02 42.06
N SER A 294 8.01 3.70 40.76
CA SER A 294 7.00 2.85 40.08
C SER A 294 6.70 1.53 40.80
N VAL A 295 7.72 0.87 41.36
CA VAL A 295 7.61 -0.39 42.13
C VAL A 295 7.16 -0.15 43.57
N ARG A 296 7.41 1.05 44.11
CA ARG A 296 7.18 1.40 45.52
C ARG A 296 5.75 1.94 45.77
N ARG A 297 4.86 1.83 44.77
CA ARG A 297 3.49 2.35 44.74
C ARG A 297 2.43 1.32 45.17
N PHE A 298 2.84 0.10 45.50
CA PHE A 298 2.02 -0.97 46.08
C PHE A 298 2.48 -1.27 47.50
#